data_AF-W6NIW5-F1
#
_entry.id   AF-W6NIW5-F1
#
_cell.length_a   1.000
_cell.length_b   1.000
_cell.length_c   1.000
_cell.angle_alpha   90.00
_cell.angle_beta   90.00
_cell.angle_gamma   90.00
#
_symmetry.space_group_name_H-M   'P 1'
#
loop_
_entity.id
_entity.type
_entity.pdbx_description
1 polymer ?
#
loop_
_entity_poly.entity_id
_entity_poly.type
_entity_poly.pdbx_seq_one_letter_code
_entity_poly.pdbx_strand_id
1 'polypeptide(L)'
;MFSFGRFANKGARSAFAMSPHRKRHSALVPDAATKRRRGDEKPADKGVFEAHLEHLSQTSEADSTSSIEREELEEGLGTTTSIAFQVFDIETYHEQGSATSFDRTNVKLYGVTKRGNSICATVVDYFPHFYFQAPEGFAGEHLDVAQRNLNNAIANSMRRANSNLQLSSVVVDNLVHLSIVNGENIYYYRGSEKKYPFIRVSGSILALNKAKQELKSSGFSYGAGSVQVGTLFEANIDTEVKFMASTGIVGCGWVEIPVGKAVIVTEKIKTSRCQLEVVVKQKDLISHDPEGEWAVVAPIRTLSFDIECMGRRGVFPDATEDPVIQIANMVKMSLFCLLMEGESEPFIRNCFVLGSCAPVIGSEIIQCESEEELLEKWSNPKWGLHWGERARVINSQLRAQRRSQRSKIVFVVGM
;
A
#
# COMPACT_ATOMS: atom_id res chain seq x y z
N MET A 1 17.31 33.79 -6.36
CA MET A 1 16.48 34.97 -6.02
C MET A 1 15.03 34.54 -6.10
N PHE A 2 14.44 34.15 -4.97
CA PHE A 2 13.01 34.16 -4.62
C PHE A 2 12.94 33.66 -3.18
N SER A 3 12.55 34.56 -2.28
CA SER A 3 12.52 34.40 -0.83
C SER A 3 11.11 33.99 -0.40
N PHE A 4 10.97 32.91 0.36
CA PHE A 4 9.73 32.53 1.02
C PHE A 4 9.67 33.14 2.42
N GLY A 5 8.82 34.16 2.58
CA GLY A 5 8.52 34.80 3.85
C GLY A 5 7.48 34.00 4.65
N ARG A 6 7.83 33.66 5.90
CA ARG A 6 6.91 33.20 6.95
C ARG A 6 6.10 34.39 7.45
N PHE A 7 4.77 34.26 7.55
CA PHE A 7 3.96 35.16 8.36
C PHE A 7 3.32 34.40 9.52
N ALA A 8 3.64 34.90 10.72
CA ALA A 8 3.17 34.44 12.01
C ALA A 8 1.81 35.04 12.36
N ASN A 9 1.03 34.23 13.07
CA ASN A 9 -0.27 34.54 13.64
C ASN A 9 -0.13 35.56 14.78
N LYS A 10 -0.83 36.70 14.73
CA LYS A 10 -1.01 37.62 15.86
C LYS A 10 -2.50 37.87 16.08
N GLY A 11 -2.98 37.50 17.26
CA GLY A 11 -4.33 37.80 17.72
C GLY A 11 -4.51 39.27 18.09
N ALA A 12 -5.75 39.74 17.99
CA ALA A 12 -6.23 40.93 18.67
C ALA A 12 -7.70 40.75 19.05
N ARG A 13 -7.99 40.96 20.34
CA ARG A 13 -9.31 41.05 20.95
C ARG A 13 -9.89 42.44 20.69
N SER A 14 -11.21 42.56 20.54
CA SER A 14 -11.94 43.75 20.97
C SER A 14 -13.36 43.37 21.44
N ALA A 15 -13.65 43.70 22.70
CA ALA A 15 -14.97 43.68 23.30
C ALA A 15 -15.68 45.03 23.05
N PHE A 16 -17.01 45.03 22.96
CA PHE A 16 -17.88 46.09 23.51
C PHE A 16 -19.32 45.58 23.65
N ALA A 17 -20.02 46.08 24.67
CA ALA A 17 -21.15 45.46 25.35
C ALA A 17 -22.49 46.25 25.21
N MET A 18 -23.61 45.52 25.41
CA MET A 18 -24.95 45.91 25.96
C MET A 18 -25.77 47.03 25.26
N SER A 19 -27.11 47.08 25.16
CA SER A 19 -28.37 46.33 25.47
C SER A 19 -29.53 47.31 25.09
N PRO A 20 -30.87 47.14 25.32
CA PRO A 20 -31.72 45.98 25.65
C PRO A 20 -33.06 45.86 24.86
N HIS A 21 -33.73 44.73 25.11
CA HIS A 21 -35.19 44.50 25.27
C HIS A 21 -36.19 44.62 24.11
N ARG A 22 -36.84 43.48 23.79
CA ARG A 22 -38.23 43.19 24.26
C ARG A 22 -38.54 41.69 24.25
N LYS A 23 -39.10 41.17 25.35
CA LYS A 23 -39.54 39.77 25.53
C LYS A 23 -41.05 39.63 25.23
N ARG A 24 -41.37 38.49 24.59
CA ARG A 24 -42.50 37.53 24.75
C ARG A 24 -43.94 38.04 24.95
N HIS A 25 -44.86 37.44 24.19
CA HIS A 25 -46.08 36.85 24.75
C HIS A 25 -46.45 35.55 24.03
N SER A 26 -46.79 34.54 24.83
CA SER A 26 -47.36 33.23 24.51
C SER A 26 -48.88 33.27 24.66
N ALA A 27 -49.64 32.55 23.83
CA ALA A 27 -50.90 31.91 24.23
C ALA A 27 -51.36 30.87 23.18
N LEU A 28 -51.86 29.75 23.70
CA LEU A 28 -52.35 28.55 23.02
C LEU A 28 -53.86 28.66 22.70
N VAL A 29 -54.25 28.07 21.55
CA VAL A 29 -55.49 27.33 21.18
C VAL A 29 -56.87 28.04 21.30
N PRO A 30 -57.73 27.88 20.27
CA PRO A 30 -58.99 27.17 20.49
C PRO A 30 -59.27 26.07 19.45
N ASP A 31 -60.01 25.07 19.92
CA ASP A 31 -60.39 23.83 19.25
C ASP A 31 -61.77 23.93 18.53
N ALA A 32 -61.95 23.02 17.57
CA ALA A 32 -63.19 22.47 16.98
C ALA A 32 -64.23 23.36 16.25
N ALA A 33 -64.38 23.12 14.93
CA ALA A 33 -65.67 22.72 14.34
C ALA A 33 -65.54 22.20 12.89
N THR A 34 -66.08 21.00 12.73
CA THR A 34 -66.22 20.11 11.56
C THR A 34 -66.80 20.75 10.28
N LYS A 35 -66.20 20.46 9.12
CA LYS A 35 -66.95 20.27 7.86
C LYS A 35 -66.25 19.27 6.95
N ARG A 36 -66.75 18.03 6.95
CA ARG A 36 -66.44 17.00 5.95
C ARG A 36 -66.87 17.49 4.56
N ARG A 37 -65.97 17.42 3.58
CA ARG A 37 -66.31 17.23 2.16
C ARG A 37 -65.45 16.09 1.61
N ARG A 38 -66.15 15.05 1.13
CA ARG A 38 -65.60 13.97 0.28
C ARG A 38 -65.16 14.58 -1.05
N GLY A 39 -64.02 14.14 -1.57
CA GLY A 39 -63.58 14.43 -2.93
C GLY A 39 -62.14 13.99 -3.18
N ASP A 40 -62.01 12.89 -3.92
CA ASP A 40 -60.86 12.38 -4.69
C ASP A 40 -59.56 12.01 -3.94
N GLU A 41 -59.43 10.72 -3.67
CA GLU A 41 -58.14 10.04 -3.54
C GLU A 41 -57.39 10.14 -4.88
N LYS A 42 -56.41 11.04 -4.95
CA LYS A 42 -55.31 10.91 -5.91
C LYS A 42 -54.27 9.97 -5.30
N PRO A 43 -53.70 9.02 -6.06
CA PRO A 43 -52.60 8.20 -5.55
C PRO A 43 -51.48 9.14 -5.13
N ALA A 44 -50.98 8.97 -3.91
CA ALA A 44 -49.83 9.72 -3.42
C ALA A 44 -48.67 9.49 -4.40
N ASP A 45 -48.15 10.59 -4.95
CA ASP A 45 -46.97 10.57 -5.80
C ASP A 45 -45.84 9.99 -4.95
N LYS A 46 -45.33 8.81 -5.34
CA LYS A 46 -44.29 8.10 -4.58
C LYS A 46 -43.14 9.05 -4.31
N GLY A 47 -42.78 9.21 -3.03
CA GLY A 47 -41.68 10.10 -2.68
C GLY A 47 -40.38 9.63 -3.33
N VAL A 48 -39.48 10.55 -3.65
CA VAL A 48 -38.14 10.24 -4.21
C VAL A 48 -37.41 9.17 -3.38
N PHE A 49 -37.64 9.15 -2.06
CA PHE A 49 -37.11 8.15 -1.13
C PHE A 49 -37.72 6.76 -1.33
N GLU A 50 -39.05 6.66 -1.50
CA GLU A 50 -39.74 5.39 -1.74
C GLU A 50 -39.38 4.81 -3.11
N ALA A 51 -39.25 5.67 -4.13
CA ALA A 51 -38.75 5.26 -5.44
C ALA A 51 -37.29 4.76 -5.39
N HIS A 52 -36.44 5.39 -4.57
CA HIS A 52 -35.05 4.93 -4.35
C HIS A 52 -35.00 3.61 -3.56
N LEU A 53 -35.87 3.43 -2.57
CA LEU A 53 -36.02 2.18 -1.83
C LEU A 53 -36.50 1.02 -2.72
N GLU A 54 -37.46 1.29 -3.61
CA GLU A 54 -37.92 0.33 -4.60
C GLU A 54 -36.83 0.00 -5.62
N HIS A 55 -36.01 0.97 -6.02
CA HIS A 55 -34.84 0.72 -6.86
C HIS A 55 -33.85 -0.18 -6.14
N LEU A 56 -33.47 0.15 -4.88
CA LEU A 56 -32.57 -0.67 -4.07
C LEU A 56 -33.11 -2.07 -3.81
N SER A 57 -34.42 -2.23 -3.61
CA SER A 57 -35.03 -3.55 -3.44
C SER A 57 -34.99 -4.37 -4.72
N GLN A 58 -35.29 -3.75 -5.88
CA GLN A 58 -35.23 -4.41 -7.19
C GLN A 58 -33.79 -4.80 -7.56
N THR A 59 -32.81 -3.94 -7.28
CA THR A 59 -31.39 -4.25 -7.47
C THR A 59 -30.96 -5.38 -6.54
N SER A 60 -31.38 -5.38 -5.26
CA SER A 60 -31.04 -6.45 -4.31
C SER A 60 -31.62 -7.83 -4.67
N GLU A 61 -32.76 -7.88 -5.36
CA GLU A 61 -33.36 -9.14 -5.85
C GLU A 61 -32.67 -9.64 -7.14
N ALA A 62 -32.11 -8.74 -7.96
CA ALA A 62 -31.34 -9.09 -9.15
C ALA A 62 -29.88 -9.45 -8.84
N ASP A 63 -29.27 -8.82 -7.83
CA ASP A 63 -27.88 -9.00 -7.39
C ASP A 63 -27.67 -10.15 -6.40
N SER A 64 -28.64 -11.05 -6.23
CA SER A 64 -28.48 -12.24 -5.38
C SER A 64 -27.37 -13.20 -5.85
N THR A 65 -26.60 -12.83 -6.88
CA THR A 65 -25.42 -13.51 -7.41
C THR A 65 -24.18 -12.62 -7.56
N SER A 66 -24.13 -11.41 -6.97
CA SER A 66 -22.88 -10.65 -6.92
C SER A 66 -21.93 -11.29 -5.91
N SER A 67 -21.06 -12.18 -6.39
CA SER A 67 -20.11 -12.87 -5.53
C SER A 67 -19.15 -11.87 -4.88
N ILE A 68 -19.02 -11.98 -3.56
CA ILE A 68 -18.08 -11.20 -2.76
C ILE A 68 -16.64 -11.43 -3.23
N GLU A 69 -16.36 -12.63 -3.74
CA GLU A 69 -15.07 -13.05 -4.25
C GLU A 69 -14.77 -12.46 -5.64
N ARG A 70 -13.49 -12.41 -6.03
CA ARG A 70 -13.11 -12.03 -7.41
C ARG A 70 -13.55 -13.14 -8.37
N GLU A 71 -13.79 -12.78 -9.63
CA GLU A 71 -14.00 -13.78 -10.69
C GLU A 71 -12.87 -14.81 -10.70
N GLU A 72 -13.19 -16.04 -11.12
CA GLU A 72 -12.20 -17.10 -11.23
C GLU A 72 -11.02 -16.68 -12.11
N LEU A 73 -9.87 -17.28 -11.82
CA LEU A 73 -8.64 -17.00 -12.56
C LEU A 73 -8.84 -17.31 -14.04
N GLU A 74 -8.39 -16.41 -14.91
CA GLU A 74 -8.43 -16.65 -16.36
C GLU A 74 -7.75 -17.97 -16.73
N GLU A 75 -8.46 -18.78 -17.53
CA GLU A 75 -7.96 -20.08 -17.96
C GLU A 75 -6.67 -19.90 -18.76
N GLY A 76 -5.59 -20.54 -18.31
CA GLY A 76 -4.31 -20.46 -18.99
C GLY A 76 -3.42 -19.26 -18.59
N LEU A 77 -3.85 -18.42 -17.65
CA LEU A 77 -3.06 -17.26 -17.21
C LEU A 77 -1.69 -17.68 -16.64
N GLY A 78 -0.62 -17.26 -17.30
CA GLY A 78 0.76 -17.60 -16.95
C GLY A 78 1.25 -18.96 -17.48
N THR A 79 0.38 -19.78 -18.08
CA THR A 79 0.74 -21.07 -18.70
C THR A 79 0.63 -21.04 -20.21
N THR A 80 -0.47 -20.49 -20.76
CA THR A 80 -0.70 -20.32 -22.20
C THR A 80 -0.82 -18.84 -22.59
N THR A 81 -1.20 -17.96 -21.66
CA THR A 81 -1.29 -16.51 -21.87
C THR A 81 -0.32 -15.75 -20.96
N SER A 82 0.15 -14.58 -21.40
CA SER A 82 1.04 -13.74 -20.59
C SER A 82 0.29 -13.13 -19.43
N ILE A 83 1.01 -12.80 -18.35
CA ILE A 83 0.41 -12.19 -17.16
C ILE A 83 0.60 -10.68 -17.27
N ALA A 84 -0.43 -9.97 -17.71
CA ALA A 84 -0.45 -8.52 -17.75
C ALA A 84 -1.33 -7.94 -16.63
N PHE A 85 -0.75 -7.08 -15.79
CA PHE A 85 -1.45 -6.50 -14.64
C PHE A 85 -0.95 -5.10 -14.31
N GLN A 86 -1.85 -4.27 -13.77
CA GLN A 86 -1.52 -2.92 -13.30
C GLN A 86 -1.01 -2.98 -11.87
N VAL A 87 0.16 -2.39 -11.62
CA VAL A 87 0.83 -2.42 -10.30
C VAL A 87 0.30 -1.32 -9.38
N PHE A 88 -0.16 -1.68 -8.19
CA PHE A 88 -0.67 -0.74 -7.19
C PHE A 88 0.19 -0.61 -5.93
N ASP A 89 0.89 -1.68 -5.54
CA ASP A 89 1.79 -1.65 -4.39
C ASP A 89 3.09 -2.38 -4.73
N ILE A 90 4.19 -1.88 -4.16
CA ILE A 90 5.53 -2.43 -4.33
C ILE A 90 6.14 -2.58 -2.93
N GLU A 91 6.56 -3.79 -2.61
CA GLU A 91 7.15 -4.12 -1.31
C GLU A 91 8.50 -4.80 -1.52
N THR A 92 9.57 -4.28 -0.90
CA THR A 92 10.83 -5.03 -0.85
C THR A 92 10.92 -5.84 0.43
N TYR A 93 11.48 -7.05 0.34
CA TYR A 93 11.80 -7.84 1.52
C TYR A 93 13.15 -8.52 1.38
N HIS A 94 13.75 -8.78 2.53
CA HIS A 94 15.01 -9.50 2.62
C HIS A 94 14.75 -11.00 2.77
N GLU A 95 15.34 -11.78 1.87
CA GLU A 95 15.38 -13.24 1.98
C GLU A 95 16.77 -13.65 2.47
N GLN A 96 16.82 -14.29 3.62
CA GLN A 96 18.07 -14.73 4.23
C GLN A 96 18.67 -15.90 3.45
N GLY A 97 19.97 -15.83 3.20
CA GLY A 97 20.72 -16.91 2.59
C GLY A 97 20.83 -18.15 3.49
N SER A 98 21.29 -19.24 2.90
CA SER A 98 21.47 -20.54 3.57
C SER A 98 22.91 -21.03 3.42
N ALA A 99 23.15 -22.33 3.66
CA ALA A 99 24.44 -22.94 3.36
C ALA A 99 24.74 -22.98 1.84
N THR A 100 23.71 -22.92 0.98
CA THR A 100 23.84 -23.05 -0.47
C THR A 100 23.32 -21.83 -1.24
N SER A 101 22.77 -20.84 -0.55
CA SER A 101 22.25 -19.60 -1.13
C SER A 101 22.76 -18.38 -0.40
N PHE A 102 22.83 -17.25 -1.10
CA PHE A 102 23.20 -15.95 -0.53
C PHE A 102 21.97 -15.09 -0.25
N ASP A 103 22.17 -14.04 0.54
CA ASP A 103 21.16 -13.05 0.90
C ASP A 103 20.60 -12.33 -0.32
N ARG A 104 19.27 -12.23 -0.41
CA ARG A 104 18.59 -11.56 -1.53
C ARG A 104 17.71 -10.41 -1.06
N THR A 105 17.48 -9.49 -1.97
CA THR A 105 16.42 -8.49 -1.84
C THR A 105 15.44 -8.73 -2.98
N ASN A 106 14.28 -9.26 -2.63
CA ASN A 106 13.22 -9.53 -3.59
C ASN A 106 12.21 -8.38 -3.56
N VAL A 107 11.55 -8.15 -4.68
CA VAL A 107 10.53 -7.11 -4.82
C VAL A 107 9.20 -7.77 -5.13
N LYS A 108 8.18 -7.56 -4.30
CA LYS A 108 6.81 -7.97 -4.59
C LYS A 108 6.08 -6.84 -5.29
N LEU A 109 5.44 -7.17 -6.40
CA LEU A 109 4.50 -6.31 -7.09
C LEU A 109 3.10 -6.86 -6.83
N TYR A 110 2.22 -6.02 -6.32
CA TYR A 110 0.81 -6.33 -6.15
C TYR A 110 0.00 -5.56 -7.18
N GLY A 111 -0.94 -6.23 -7.81
CA GLY A 111 -1.74 -5.59 -8.83
C GLY A 111 -2.87 -6.43 -9.37
N VAL A 112 -3.55 -5.89 -10.38
CA VAL A 112 -4.79 -6.47 -10.91
C VAL A 112 -4.74 -6.54 -12.44
N THR A 113 -5.19 -7.67 -13.01
CA THR A 113 -5.32 -7.83 -14.46
C THR A 113 -6.48 -7.00 -15.02
N LYS A 114 -6.58 -6.88 -16.36
CA LYS A 114 -7.73 -6.22 -17.00
C LYS A 114 -9.08 -6.86 -16.63
N ARG A 115 -9.07 -8.16 -16.32
CA ARG A 115 -10.25 -8.94 -15.88
C ARG A 115 -10.53 -8.89 -14.39
N GLY A 116 -9.71 -8.19 -13.59
CA GLY A 116 -9.94 -8.10 -12.16
C GLY A 116 -9.34 -9.25 -11.34
N ASN A 117 -8.44 -10.06 -11.90
CA ASN A 117 -7.73 -11.07 -11.13
C ASN A 117 -6.58 -10.44 -10.33
N SER A 118 -6.45 -10.78 -9.04
CA SER A 118 -5.36 -10.26 -8.19
C SER A 118 -4.06 -11.05 -8.36
N ILE A 119 -2.96 -10.33 -8.55
CA ILE A 119 -1.63 -10.88 -8.86
C ILE A 119 -0.63 -10.42 -7.79
N CYS A 120 0.17 -11.37 -7.30
CA CYS A 120 1.39 -11.13 -6.54
C CYS A 120 2.58 -11.65 -7.36
N ALA A 121 3.42 -10.76 -7.89
CA ALA A 121 4.62 -11.13 -8.61
C ALA A 121 5.86 -10.84 -7.75
N THR A 122 6.57 -11.88 -7.36
CA THR A 122 7.88 -11.76 -6.71
C THR A 122 8.96 -11.67 -7.79
N VAL A 123 9.54 -10.48 -7.92
CA VAL A 123 10.66 -10.19 -8.81
C VAL A 123 11.97 -10.52 -8.09
N VAL A 124 12.72 -11.47 -8.66
CA VAL A 124 14.04 -11.91 -8.19
C VAL A 124 15.16 -11.38 -9.10
N ASP A 125 16.40 -11.62 -8.69
CA ASP A 125 17.63 -11.17 -9.38
C ASP A 125 17.75 -9.63 -9.48
N TYR A 126 17.07 -8.89 -8.60
CA TYR A 126 17.28 -7.46 -8.41
C TYR A 126 18.35 -7.21 -7.35
N PHE A 127 19.36 -6.43 -7.73
CA PHE A 127 20.49 -6.07 -6.85
C PHE A 127 20.55 -4.56 -6.67
N PRO A 128 20.00 -4.04 -5.55
CA PRO A 128 20.16 -2.64 -5.19
C PRO A 128 21.65 -2.28 -5.13
N HIS A 129 21.97 -1.02 -5.38
CA HIS A 129 23.36 -0.59 -5.44
C HIS A 129 23.53 0.89 -5.12
N PHE A 130 24.76 1.30 -4.80
CA PHE A 130 25.16 2.70 -4.70
C PHE A 130 26.57 2.87 -5.26
N TYR A 131 27.04 4.11 -5.37
CA TYR A 131 28.33 4.41 -5.99
C TYR A 131 29.21 5.27 -5.09
N PHE A 132 30.52 5.17 -5.27
CA PHE A 132 31.47 6.17 -4.78
C PHE A 132 32.64 6.29 -5.76
N GLN A 133 33.35 7.41 -5.75
CA GLN A 133 34.45 7.65 -6.68
C GLN A 133 35.60 6.66 -6.39
N ALA A 134 36.14 6.03 -7.43
CA ALA A 134 37.26 5.11 -7.26
C ALA A 134 38.50 5.86 -6.77
N PRO A 135 39.24 5.33 -5.78
CA PRO A 135 40.52 5.88 -5.36
C PRO A 135 41.52 5.98 -6.51
N GLU A 136 42.47 6.91 -6.40
CA GLU A 136 43.56 7.01 -7.37
C GLU A 136 44.38 5.70 -7.40
N GLY A 137 44.67 5.22 -8.62
CA GLY A 137 45.35 3.93 -8.82
C GLY A 137 44.47 2.69 -8.61
N PHE A 138 43.18 2.82 -8.28
CA PHE A 138 42.28 1.68 -8.24
C PHE A 138 42.01 1.14 -9.66
N ALA A 139 42.12 -0.18 -9.81
CA ALA A 139 42.05 -0.87 -11.10
C ALA A 139 41.39 -2.25 -10.92
N GLY A 140 41.08 -2.91 -12.04
CA GLY A 140 40.37 -4.20 -12.03
C GLY A 140 41.05 -5.29 -11.19
N GLU A 141 42.39 -5.31 -11.16
CA GLU A 141 43.19 -6.25 -10.35
C GLU A 141 42.95 -6.15 -8.84
N HIS A 142 42.45 -5.01 -8.37
CA HIS A 142 42.20 -4.75 -6.96
C HIS A 142 40.78 -5.16 -6.52
N LEU A 143 39.86 -5.43 -7.45
CA LEU A 143 38.44 -5.68 -7.16
C LEU A 143 38.23 -6.86 -6.22
N ASP A 144 38.85 -8.01 -6.52
CA ASP A 144 38.65 -9.24 -5.75
C ASP A 144 39.15 -9.14 -4.30
N VAL A 145 40.27 -8.45 -4.10
CA VAL A 145 40.82 -8.20 -2.75
C VAL A 145 39.91 -7.22 -2.01
N ALA A 146 39.51 -6.13 -2.67
CA ALA A 146 38.67 -5.10 -2.07
C ALA A 146 37.29 -5.62 -1.67
N GLN A 147 36.65 -6.42 -2.53
CA GLN A 147 35.35 -7.03 -2.26
C GLN A 147 35.43 -7.98 -1.06
N ARG A 148 36.43 -8.87 -1.02
CA ARG A 148 36.63 -9.77 0.12
C ARG A 148 36.86 -9.01 1.42
N ASN A 149 37.67 -7.95 1.40
CA ASN A 149 37.91 -7.12 2.57
C ASN A 149 36.63 -6.44 3.08
N LEU A 150 35.84 -5.87 2.17
CA LEU A 150 34.57 -5.23 2.51
C LEU A 150 33.54 -6.23 3.04
N ASN A 151 33.41 -7.40 2.39
CA ASN A 151 32.53 -8.49 2.85
C ASN A 151 32.91 -8.97 4.26
N ASN A 152 34.20 -9.16 4.53
CA ASN A 152 34.69 -9.53 5.87
C ASN A 152 34.40 -8.44 6.91
N ALA A 153 34.58 -7.16 6.56
CA ALA A 153 34.26 -6.04 7.45
C ALA A 153 32.75 -6.02 7.78
N ILE A 154 31.88 -6.18 6.77
CA ILE A 154 30.43 -6.24 6.93
C ILE A 154 30.04 -7.43 7.81
N ALA A 155 30.53 -8.63 7.53
CA ALA A 155 30.24 -9.83 8.30
C ALA A 155 30.64 -9.68 9.78
N ASN A 156 31.81 -9.11 10.04
CA ASN A 156 32.26 -8.80 11.40
C ASN A 156 31.36 -7.76 12.09
N SER A 157 30.91 -6.74 11.35
CA SER A 157 29.96 -5.74 11.85
C SER A 157 28.61 -6.34 12.21
N MET A 158 28.10 -7.26 11.39
CA MET A 158 26.85 -7.99 11.66
C MET A 158 26.98 -8.89 12.90
N ARG A 159 28.10 -9.61 13.06
CA ARG A 159 28.39 -10.43 14.26
C ARG A 159 28.53 -9.59 15.53
N ARG A 160 29.09 -8.38 15.44
CA ARG A 160 29.14 -7.45 16.60
C ARG A 160 27.75 -6.99 17.03
N ALA A 161 26.84 -6.78 16.08
CA ALA A 161 25.47 -6.36 16.38
C ALA A 161 24.60 -7.52 16.90
N ASN A 162 24.87 -8.75 16.47
CA ASN A 162 24.22 -9.96 16.95
C ASN A 162 25.25 -11.09 17.06
N SER A 163 25.74 -11.34 18.28
CA SER A 163 26.78 -12.35 18.55
C SER A 163 26.37 -13.77 18.20
N ASN A 164 25.07 -14.04 18.14
CA ASN A 164 24.52 -15.36 17.83
C ASN A 164 24.34 -15.59 16.32
N LEU A 165 24.63 -14.57 15.49
CA LEU A 165 24.47 -14.66 14.05
C LEU A 165 25.54 -15.57 13.44
N GLN A 166 25.10 -16.70 12.90
CA GLN A 166 25.94 -17.56 12.07
C GLN A 166 25.69 -17.26 10.59
N LEU A 167 26.75 -16.89 9.87
CA LEU A 167 26.73 -16.67 8.43
C LEU A 167 27.57 -17.76 7.76
N SER A 168 27.01 -18.43 6.75
CA SER A 168 27.75 -19.39 5.93
C SER A 168 28.84 -18.67 5.11
N SER A 169 29.87 -19.40 4.68
CA SER A 169 30.90 -18.83 3.78
C SER A 169 30.27 -18.30 2.49
N VAL A 170 29.30 -19.03 1.94
CA VAL A 170 28.54 -18.62 0.74
C VAL A 170 27.87 -17.27 0.94
N VAL A 171 27.25 -17.02 2.10
CA VAL A 171 26.65 -15.71 2.40
C VAL A 171 27.73 -14.64 2.52
N VAL A 172 28.79 -14.88 3.31
CA VAL A 172 29.86 -13.89 3.53
C VAL A 172 30.50 -13.47 2.21
N ASP A 173 30.82 -14.43 1.33
CA ASP A 173 31.48 -14.16 0.06
C ASP A 173 30.59 -13.36 -0.93
N ASN A 174 29.27 -13.33 -0.69
CA ASN A 174 28.27 -12.70 -1.55
C ASN A 174 27.45 -11.57 -0.87
N LEU A 175 27.92 -11.01 0.25
CA LEU A 175 27.24 -9.90 0.92
C LEU A 175 27.12 -8.67 0.01
N VAL A 176 28.24 -8.24 -0.59
CA VAL A 176 28.28 -7.24 -1.66
C VAL A 176 29.19 -7.66 -2.80
N HIS A 177 28.92 -7.07 -3.97
CA HIS A 177 29.70 -7.20 -5.19
C HIS A 177 30.17 -5.82 -5.66
N LEU A 178 31.43 -5.73 -6.08
CA LEU A 178 32.05 -4.50 -6.56
C LEU A 178 32.25 -4.55 -8.08
N SER A 179 31.97 -3.44 -8.76
CA SER A 179 32.29 -3.26 -10.18
C SER A 179 32.74 -1.85 -10.47
N ILE A 180 33.62 -1.66 -11.45
CA ILE A 180 34.06 -0.33 -11.89
C ILE A 180 33.12 0.14 -12.99
N VAL A 181 32.60 1.36 -12.85
CA VAL A 181 31.79 2.03 -13.86
C VAL A 181 32.35 3.42 -14.14
N ASN A 182 32.25 3.88 -15.38
CA ASN A 182 32.67 5.23 -15.75
C ASN A 182 31.44 6.14 -15.77
N GLY A 183 31.46 7.18 -14.95
CA GLY A 183 30.35 8.11 -14.79
C GLY A 183 30.83 9.53 -14.50
N GLU A 184 29.89 10.42 -14.27
CA GLU A 184 30.15 11.81 -13.93
C GLU A 184 29.23 12.26 -12.80
N ASN A 185 29.70 13.23 -12.02
CA ASN A 185 28.88 13.82 -10.97
C ASN A 185 27.95 14.86 -11.60
N ILE A 186 26.65 14.77 -11.31
CA ILE A 186 25.66 15.76 -11.74
C ILE A 186 25.93 17.16 -11.17
N TYR A 187 26.64 17.25 -10.04
CA TYR A 187 26.91 18.50 -9.35
C TYR A 187 28.15 19.19 -9.92
N TYR A 188 27.94 20.43 -10.38
CA TYR A 188 28.88 21.29 -11.12
C TYR A 188 29.27 20.79 -12.52
N TYR A 189 29.30 21.71 -13.47
CA TYR A 189 29.86 21.45 -14.81
C TYR A 189 31.38 21.35 -14.73
N ARG A 190 31.95 20.21 -15.14
CA ARG A 190 33.41 19.94 -15.16
C ARG A 190 33.97 19.70 -16.56
N GLY A 191 33.21 20.03 -17.60
CA GLY A 191 33.49 19.69 -18.99
C GLY A 191 32.68 18.46 -19.47
N SER A 192 32.35 18.41 -20.75
CA SER A 192 31.40 17.45 -21.34
C SER A 192 31.98 16.08 -21.73
N GLU A 193 33.29 15.86 -21.58
CA GLU A 193 33.96 14.70 -22.19
C GLU A 193 34.62 13.73 -21.19
N LYS A 194 34.86 14.14 -19.95
CA LYS A 194 35.59 13.31 -18.97
C LYS A 194 34.64 12.55 -18.05
N LYS A 195 34.52 11.25 -18.30
CA LYS A 195 34.01 10.30 -17.31
C LYS A 195 35.12 9.87 -16.37
N TYR A 196 34.77 9.72 -15.09
CA TYR A 196 35.66 9.29 -14.03
C TYR A 196 35.29 7.88 -13.58
N PRO A 197 36.25 7.09 -13.05
CA PRO A 197 35.96 5.78 -12.50
C PRO A 197 35.22 5.91 -11.16
N PHE A 198 34.12 5.17 -11.04
CA PHE A 198 33.35 4.96 -9.82
C PHE A 198 33.32 3.47 -9.51
N ILE A 199 33.22 3.14 -8.22
CA ILE A 199 32.96 1.79 -7.76
C ILE A 199 31.47 1.69 -7.47
N ARG A 200 30.79 0.80 -8.19
CA ARG A 200 29.42 0.37 -7.93
C ARG A 200 29.44 -0.75 -6.90
N VAL A 201 28.78 -0.53 -5.77
CA VAL A 201 28.58 -1.53 -4.71
C VAL A 201 27.15 -2.04 -4.81
N SER A 202 26.96 -3.31 -5.17
CA SER A 202 25.65 -3.95 -5.26
C SER A 202 25.52 -5.09 -4.25
N GLY A 203 24.33 -5.34 -3.71
CA GLY A 203 24.11 -6.41 -2.72
C GLY A 203 22.71 -6.34 -2.11
N SER A 204 22.47 -7.10 -1.05
CA SER A 204 21.19 -7.04 -0.33
C SER A 204 21.04 -5.72 0.44
N ILE A 205 19.79 -5.31 0.71
CA ILE A 205 19.50 -4.05 1.43
C ILE A 205 20.21 -3.98 2.80
N LEU A 206 20.27 -5.11 3.52
CA LEU A 206 20.94 -5.21 4.82
C LEU A 206 22.47 -5.08 4.67
N ALA A 207 23.04 -5.80 3.71
CA ALA A 207 24.48 -5.74 3.45
C ALA A 207 24.92 -4.34 3.01
N LEU A 208 24.15 -3.67 2.13
CA LEU A 208 24.46 -2.30 1.68
C LEU A 208 24.38 -1.29 2.81
N ASN A 209 23.42 -1.41 3.74
CA ASN A 209 23.34 -0.51 4.89
C ASN A 209 24.56 -0.64 5.80
N LYS A 210 25.07 -1.86 5.99
CA LYS A 210 26.32 -2.10 6.71
C LYS A 210 27.55 -1.64 5.92
N ALA A 211 27.58 -1.87 4.61
CA ALA A 211 28.64 -1.38 3.73
C ALA A 211 28.78 0.15 3.81
N LYS A 212 27.66 0.89 3.77
CA LYS A 212 27.67 2.36 3.93
C LYS A 212 28.27 2.80 5.26
N GLN A 213 28.04 2.06 6.35
CA GLN A 213 28.61 2.37 7.67
C GLN A 213 30.12 2.10 7.67
N GLU A 214 30.54 0.92 7.23
CA GLU A 214 31.95 0.52 7.21
C GLU A 214 32.81 1.40 6.29
N LEU A 215 32.30 1.76 5.11
CA LEU A 215 33.02 2.67 4.20
C LEU A 215 33.22 4.07 4.78
N LYS A 216 32.31 4.53 5.65
CA LYS A 216 32.41 5.83 6.34
C LYS A 216 33.31 5.79 7.57
N SER A 217 33.31 4.69 8.33
CA SER A 217 34.06 4.59 9.59
C SER A 217 35.49 4.09 9.39
N SER A 218 35.64 3.06 8.56
CA SER A 218 36.86 2.24 8.45
C SER A 218 37.61 2.53 7.13
N GLY A 219 36.94 3.18 6.18
CA GLY A 219 37.44 3.44 4.83
C GLY A 219 37.35 2.21 3.93
N PHE A 220 37.93 2.32 2.74
CA PHE A 220 37.95 1.28 1.71
C PHE A 220 39.35 0.69 1.58
N SER A 221 39.48 -0.63 1.73
CA SER A 221 40.79 -1.30 1.75
C SER A 221 40.94 -2.28 0.58
N TYR A 222 41.96 -2.05 -0.25
CA TYR A 222 42.26 -2.84 -1.45
C TYR A 222 43.77 -3.15 -1.59
N GLY A 223 44.54 -3.00 -0.50
CA GLY A 223 45.99 -3.17 -0.47
C GLY A 223 46.56 -2.92 0.93
N ALA A 224 47.79 -2.39 1.02
CA ALA A 224 48.44 -2.06 2.29
C ALA A 224 47.89 -0.75 2.92
N GLY A 225 46.61 -0.73 3.26
CA GLY A 225 45.96 0.41 3.91
C GLY A 225 44.47 0.53 3.62
N SER A 226 43.80 1.43 4.35
CA SER A 226 42.45 1.89 4.03
C SER A 226 42.51 3.33 3.50
N VAL A 227 41.74 3.57 2.45
CA VAL A 227 41.58 4.90 1.84
C VAL A 227 40.23 5.45 2.28
N GLN A 228 40.20 6.71 2.68
CA GLN A 228 38.95 7.37 3.05
C GLN A 228 38.03 7.48 1.84
N VAL A 229 36.78 7.06 2.00
CA VAL A 229 35.77 7.15 0.96
C VAL A 229 35.12 8.52 1.03
N GLY A 230 35.02 9.17 -0.13
CA GLY A 230 34.32 10.44 -0.27
C GLY A 230 32.79 10.28 -0.20
N THR A 231 32.09 11.03 -1.03
CA THR A 231 30.62 10.99 -1.08
C THR A 231 30.12 9.64 -1.62
N LEU A 232 29.11 9.09 -0.95
CA LEU A 232 28.36 7.94 -1.45
C LEU A 232 27.16 8.45 -2.27
N PHE A 233 27.19 8.22 -3.57
CA PHE A 233 26.14 8.61 -4.52
C PHE A 233 25.04 7.57 -4.55
N GLU A 234 23.80 8.04 -4.66
CA GLU A 234 22.57 7.23 -4.63
C GLU A 234 22.38 6.37 -3.36
N ALA A 235 23.25 6.48 -2.36
CA ALA A 235 23.18 5.64 -1.16
C ALA A 235 21.93 5.92 -0.29
N ASN A 236 21.26 7.06 -0.48
CA ASN A 236 20.10 7.50 0.29
C ASN A 236 18.80 7.53 -0.55
N ILE A 237 18.71 6.70 -1.59
CA ILE A 237 17.48 6.51 -2.36
C ILE A 237 16.92 5.14 -2.00
N ASP A 238 15.61 5.10 -1.76
CA ASP A 238 14.88 3.89 -1.38
C ASP A 238 14.98 2.81 -2.46
N THR A 239 14.93 1.56 -2.01
CA THR A 239 15.23 0.41 -2.87
C THR A 239 14.15 0.20 -3.93
N GLU A 240 12.90 0.46 -3.56
CA GLU A 240 11.69 0.45 -4.37
C GLU A 240 11.79 1.50 -5.48
N VAL A 241 12.20 2.73 -5.13
CA VAL A 241 12.36 3.83 -6.11
C VAL A 241 13.45 3.50 -7.12
N LYS A 242 14.57 2.92 -6.67
CA LYS A 242 15.61 2.44 -7.58
C LYS A 242 15.13 1.30 -8.47
N PHE A 243 14.32 0.40 -7.92
CA PHE A 243 13.76 -0.72 -8.66
C PHE A 243 12.89 -0.19 -9.81
N MET A 244 11.96 0.71 -9.49
CA MET A 244 11.12 1.40 -10.47
C MET A 244 11.93 2.10 -11.55
N ALA A 245 12.93 2.91 -11.15
CA ALA A 245 13.80 3.60 -12.10
C ALA A 245 14.60 2.65 -13.00
N SER A 246 15.07 1.52 -12.46
CA SER A 246 15.86 0.53 -13.21
C SER A 246 15.05 -0.34 -14.18
N THR A 247 13.76 -0.51 -13.89
CA THR A 247 12.84 -1.34 -14.69
C THR A 247 11.96 -0.52 -15.64
N GLY A 248 11.89 0.80 -15.43
CA GLY A 248 10.96 1.67 -16.15
C GLY A 248 9.52 1.57 -15.64
N ILE A 249 9.28 0.89 -14.52
CA ILE A 249 7.94 0.79 -13.93
C ILE A 249 7.58 2.12 -13.29
N VAL A 250 6.49 2.71 -13.77
CA VAL A 250 5.89 3.92 -13.21
C VAL A 250 4.78 3.57 -12.22
N GLY A 251 4.41 4.53 -11.36
CA GLY A 251 3.29 4.33 -10.43
C GLY A 251 1.98 4.07 -11.18
N CYS A 252 1.23 3.04 -10.76
CA CYS A 252 0.03 2.58 -11.48
C CYS A 252 0.29 2.17 -12.94
N GLY A 253 1.54 1.83 -13.30
CA GLY A 253 1.90 1.34 -14.63
C GLY A 253 1.48 -0.12 -14.83
N TRP A 254 1.39 -0.51 -16.10
CA TRP A 254 1.18 -1.91 -16.48
C TRP A 254 2.50 -2.64 -16.63
N VAL A 255 2.53 -3.86 -16.12
CA VAL A 255 3.64 -4.79 -16.33
C VAL A 255 3.14 -6.07 -16.94
N GLU A 256 3.99 -6.70 -17.74
CA GLU A 256 3.70 -7.96 -18.40
C GLU A 256 4.83 -8.98 -18.14
N ILE A 257 4.41 -10.22 -17.86
CA ILE A 257 5.31 -11.36 -17.77
C ILE A 257 4.98 -12.34 -18.91
N PRO A 258 5.91 -12.55 -19.86
CA PRO A 258 5.68 -13.47 -20.97
C PRO A 258 5.49 -14.93 -20.52
N VAL A 259 4.81 -15.70 -21.36
CA VAL A 259 4.56 -17.13 -21.14
C VAL A 259 5.89 -17.88 -20.92
N GLY A 260 5.92 -18.75 -19.90
CA GLY A 260 7.09 -19.57 -19.58
C GLY A 260 8.23 -18.82 -18.88
N LYS A 261 8.08 -17.52 -18.59
CA LYS A 261 9.07 -16.73 -17.84
C LYS A 261 8.79 -16.65 -16.34
N ALA A 262 7.55 -16.87 -15.95
CA ALA A 262 7.13 -16.98 -14.57
C ALA A 262 7.17 -18.42 -14.07
N VAL A 263 7.51 -18.59 -12.79
CA VAL A 263 7.23 -19.82 -12.04
C VAL A 263 6.00 -19.55 -11.18
N ILE A 264 4.92 -20.30 -11.40
CA ILE A 264 3.70 -20.20 -10.60
C ILE A 264 3.95 -20.85 -9.23
N VAL A 265 3.65 -20.12 -8.17
CA VAL A 265 3.82 -20.56 -6.78
C VAL A 265 2.62 -21.42 -6.39
N THR A 266 2.90 -22.63 -5.91
CA THR A 266 1.84 -23.54 -5.44
C THR A 266 1.23 -23.06 -4.12
N GLU A 267 -0.04 -23.37 -3.88
CA GLU A 267 -0.78 -22.96 -2.68
C GLU A 267 -0.10 -23.32 -1.35
N LYS A 268 0.71 -24.39 -1.30
CA LYS A 268 1.40 -24.81 -0.07
C LYS A 268 2.49 -23.85 0.41
N ILE A 269 3.10 -23.11 -0.50
CA ILE A 269 4.23 -22.20 -0.24
C ILE A 269 3.87 -20.73 -0.54
N LYS A 270 2.62 -20.50 -0.94
CA LYS A 270 2.08 -19.18 -1.25
C LYS A 270 2.10 -18.31 0.00
N THR A 271 2.60 -17.09 -0.15
CA THR A 271 2.74 -16.14 0.97
C THR A 271 1.72 -15.02 0.93
N SER A 272 1.18 -14.74 -0.26
CA SER A 272 0.12 -13.78 -0.49
C SER A 272 -1.26 -14.43 -0.45
N ARG A 273 -2.29 -13.58 -0.45
CA ARG A 273 -3.69 -14.00 -0.62
C ARG A 273 -4.23 -13.66 -2.01
N CYS A 274 -3.36 -13.24 -2.93
CA CYS A 274 -3.75 -12.96 -4.32
C CYS A 274 -4.21 -14.25 -5.01
N GLN A 275 -4.98 -14.16 -6.09
CA GLN A 275 -5.42 -15.35 -6.80
C GLN A 275 -4.24 -16.08 -7.44
N LEU A 276 -3.31 -15.33 -8.04
CA LEU A 276 -2.09 -15.86 -8.65
C LEU A 276 -0.85 -15.28 -7.97
N GLU A 277 0.05 -16.15 -7.52
CA GLU A 277 1.38 -15.77 -7.04
C GLU A 277 2.42 -16.37 -7.97
N VAL A 278 3.34 -15.53 -8.47
CA VAL A 278 4.39 -15.93 -9.40
C VAL A 278 5.75 -15.42 -8.97
N VAL A 279 6.79 -16.12 -9.39
CA VAL A 279 8.18 -15.67 -9.29
C VAL A 279 8.71 -15.41 -10.69
N VAL A 280 9.30 -14.24 -10.91
CA VAL A 280 9.85 -13.82 -12.21
C VAL A 280 11.21 -13.15 -12.01
N LYS A 281 12.12 -13.31 -12.97
CA LYS A 281 13.41 -12.59 -12.93
C LYS A 281 13.21 -11.17 -13.43
N GLN A 282 13.91 -10.20 -12.83
CA GLN A 282 13.82 -8.78 -13.23
C GLN A 282 13.94 -8.59 -14.75
N LYS A 283 14.89 -9.28 -15.40
CA LYS A 283 15.16 -9.15 -16.84
C LYS A 283 14.03 -9.62 -17.76
N ASP A 284 13.13 -10.46 -17.25
CA ASP A 284 12.04 -11.05 -18.03
C ASP A 284 10.72 -10.28 -17.81
N LEU A 285 10.72 -9.25 -16.94
CA LEU A 285 9.59 -8.37 -16.69
C LEU A 285 9.57 -7.24 -17.73
N ILE A 286 8.42 -7.03 -18.36
CA ILE A 286 8.20 -5.95 -19.35
C ILE A 286 7.38 -4.85 -18.67
N SER A 287 7.88 -3.62 -18.70
CA SER A 287 7.13 -2.43 -18.27
C SER A 287 6.52 -1.75 -19.50
N HIS A 288 5.25 -1.39 -19.41
CA HIS A 288 4.53 -0.67 -20.46
C HIS A 288 4.29 0.78 -20.05
N ASP A 289 4.60 1.71 -20.96
CA ASP A 289 4.24 3.11 -20.78
C ASP A 289 2.71 3.27 -20.79
N PRO A 290 2.13 4.20 -20.00
CA PRO A 290 0.68 4.37 -19.86
C PRO A 290 0.06 5.10 -21.08
N GLU A 291 0.28 4.55 -22.27
CA GLU A 291 -0.17 5.06 -23.55
C GLU A 291 -0.95 3.99 -24.32
N GLY A 292 -1.81 4.41 -25.25
CA GLY A 292 -2.59 3.50 -26.09
C GLY A 292 -3.41 2.48 -25.29
N GLU A 293 -3.18 1.19 -25.54
CA GLU A 293 -3.90 0.09 -24.87
C GLU A 293 -3.54 -0.12 -23.39
N TRP A 294 -2.46 0.52 -22.93
CA TRP A 294 -1.95 0.49 -21.56
C TRP A 294 -2.31 1.75 -20.76
N ALA A 295 -3.03 2.70 -21.37
CA ALA A 295 -3.62 3.83 -20.67
C ALA A 295 -4.88 3.46 -19.85
N VAL A 296 -5.41 2.25 -20.06
CA VAL A 296 -6.56 1.73 -19.31
C VAL A 296 -6.19 1.51 -17.85
N VAL A 297 -7.17 1.61 -16.95
CA VAL A 297 -7.01 1.32 -15.53
C VAL A 297 -7.73 0.00 -15.22
N ALA A 298 -7.06 -0.87 -14.47
CA ALA A 298 -7.62 -2.14 -14.02
C ALA A 298 -8.85 -1.92 -13.11
N PRO A 299 -9.79 -2.88 -13.04
CA PRO A 299 -10.96 -2.79 -12.16
C PRO A 299 -10.54 -2.99 -10.68
N ILE A 300 -10.32 -1.88 -9.98
CA ILE A 300 -9.89 -1.87 -8.57
C ILE A 300 -11.12 -2.00 -7.66
N ARG A 301 -11.09 -2.87 -6.66
CA ARG A 301 -12.12 -2.88 -5.62
C ARG A 301 -11.79 -1.85 -4.54
N THR A 302 -12.66 -0.85 -4.37
CA THR A 302 -12.53 0.18 -3.34
C THR A 302 -13.48 -0.12 -2.20
N LEU A 303 -12.93 -0.32 -1.00
CA LEU A 303 -13.69 -0.42 0.25
C LEU A 303 -13.71 0.95 0.94
N SER A 304 -14.92 1.45 1.22
CA SER A 304 -15.16 2.50 2.20
C SER A 304 -15.79 1.89 3.43
N PHE A 305 -15.30 2.23 4.62
CA PHE A 305 -15.91 1.78 5.87
C PHE A 305 -15.95 2.89 6.92
N ASP A 306 -16.88 2.76 7.86
CA ASP A 306 -17.03 3.67 8.99
C ASP A 306 -17.36 2.86 10.26
N ILE A 307 -16.90 3.35 11.41
CA ILE A 307 -17.05 2.66 12.69
C ILE A 307 -17.78 3.54 13.69
N GLU A 308 -18.62 2.91 14.51
CA GLU A 308 -19.32 3.58 15.61
C GLU A 308 -18.97 2.92 16.94
N CYS A 309 -18.80 3.76 17.97
CA CYS A 309 -18.41 3.33 19.32
C CYS A 309 -19.42 3.82 20.36
N MET A 310 -19.61 3.05 21.42
CA MET A 310 -20.47 3.44 22.54
C MET A 310 -19.64 4.15 23.63
N GLY A 311 -19.53 5.48 23.51
CA GLY A 311 -18.75 6.31 24.43
C GLY A 311 -19.47 6.71 25.72
N ARG A 312 -18.68 6.96 26.78
CA ARG A 312 -19.16 7.58 28.03
C ARG A 312 -19.62 9.03 27.81
N ARG A 313 -20.69 9.44 28.52
CA ARG A 313 -21.31 10.76 28.36
C ARG A 313 -20.32 11.91 28.61
N GLY A 314 -20.17 12.79 27.62
CA GLY A 314 -19.34 13.99 27.72
C GLY A 314 -17.84 13.73 27.62
N VAL A 315 -17.44 12.49 27.34
CA VAL A 315 -16.05 12.07 27.16
C VAL A 315 -15.87 11.58 25.73
N PHE A 316 -14.75 11.92 25.10
CA PHE A 316 -14.42 11.37 23.80
C PHE A 316 -14.08 9.87 23.94
N PRO A 317 -14.55 8.99 23.05
CA PRO A 317 -14.32 7.55 23.17
C PRO A 317 -12.85 7.17 23.37
N ASP A 318 -12.59 6.31 24.35
CA ASP A 318 -11.30 5.70 24.66
C ASP A 318 -11.32 4.21 24.27
N ALA A 319 -10.42 3.76 23.41
CA ALA A 319 -10.46 2.39 22.90
C ALA A 319 -10.03 1.30 23.91
N THR A 320 -9.84 1.65 25.18
CA THR A 320 -9.66 0.71 26.30
C THR A 320 -10.97 0.48 27.03
N GLU A 321 -11.89 1.45 26.97
CA GLU A 321 -13.12 1.46 27.77
C GLU A 321 -14.39 1.44 26.92
N ASP A 322 -14.37 2.07 25.74
CA ASP A 322 -15.55 2.32 24.92
C ASP A 322 -15.54 1.36 23.70
N PRO A 323 -16.44 0.37 23.64
CA PRO A 323 -16.42 -0.69 22.63
C PRO A 323 -16.87 -0.20 21.25
N VAL A 324 -16.38 -0.86 20.21
CA VAL A 324 -16.92 -0.72 18.84
C VAL A 324 -18.24 -1.48 18.75
N ILE A 325 -19.30 -0.78 18.33
CA ILE A 325 -20.65 -1.34 18.25
C ILE A 325 -21.15 -1.52 16.83
N GLN A 326 -20.62 -0.78 15.84
CA GLN A 326 -21.00 -0.96 14.45
C GLN A 326 -19.80 -0.74 13.51
N ILE A 327 -19.76 -1.51 12.43
CA ILE A 327 -18.84 -1.29 11.30
C ILE A 327 -19.62 -1.41 10.00
N ALA A 328 -19.80 -0.29 9.31
CA ALA A 328 -20.47 -0.23 8.02
C ALA A 328 -19.45 -0.30 6.89
N ASN A 329 -19.71 -1.10 5.86
CA ASN A 329 -18.85 -1.25 4.69
C ASN A 329 -19.62 -1.02 3.39
N MET A 330 -18.98 -0.34 2.46
CA MET A 330 -19.40 -0.22 1.07
C MET A 330 -18.24 -0.60 0.15
N VAL A 331 -18.44 -1.59 -0.72
CA VAL A 331 -17.45 -1.97 -1.74
C VAL A 331 -17.97 -1.60 -3.11
N LYS A 332 -17.12 -0.91 -3.87
CA LYS A 332 -17.39 -0.52 -5.25
C LYS A 332 -16.22 -0.92 -6.15
N MET A 333 -16.53 -1.37 -7.37
CA MET A 333 -15.52 -1.50 -8.41
C MET A 333 -15.24 -0.12 -9.00
N SER A 334 -14.01 0.34 -8.89
CA SER A 334 -13.59 1.67 -9.33
C SER A 334 -13.00 1.62 -10.73
N LEU A 335 -13.40 2.62 -11.53
CA LEU A 335 -12.86 3.08 -12.80
C LEU A 335 -13.12 2.30 -14.09
N PHE A 336 -13.35 0.98 -14.08
CA PHE A 336 -13.83 0.31 -15.31
C PHE A 336 -15.30 0.69 -15.62
N CYS A 337 -16.14 0.89 -14.59
CA CYS A 337 -17.54 1.27 -14.75
C CYS A 337 -17.79 2.71 -15.24
N LEU A 338 -16.81 3.63 -15.12
CA LEU A 338 -17.03 5.02 -15.56
C LEU A 338 -16.98 5.20 -17.08
N LEU A 339 -16.32 4.30 -17.80
CA LEU A 339 -16.13 4.44 -19.24
C LEU A 339 -17.07 3.58 -20.10
N MET A 340 -17.67 2.51 -19.56
CA MET A 340 -18.47 1.58 -20.37
C MET A 340 -19.95 1.43 -19.94
N GLU A 341 -20.28 1.40 -18.63
CA GLU A 341 -21.59 0.86 -18.22
C GLU A 341 -22.39 1.69 -17.19
N GLY A 342 -21.84 2.77 -16.63
CA GLY A 342 -22.63 3.65 -15.77
C GLY A 342 -23.03 3.05 -14.41
N GLU A 343 -22.43 1.92 -14.00
CA GLU A 343 -22.62 1.37 -12.66
C GLU A 343 -22.00 2.28 -11.60
N SER A 344 -22.84 3.19 -11.09
CA SER A 344 -22.48 4.11 -10.03
C SER A 344 -22.54 3.47 -8.65
N GLU A 345 -23.20 2.31 -8.53
CA GLU A 345 -23.64 1.75 -7.28
C GLU A 345 -22.62 0.76 -6.66
N PRO A 346 -22.45 0.78 -5.34
CA PRO A 346 -21.65 -0.24 -4.67
C PRO A 346 -22.39 -1.58 -4.71
N PHE A 347 -21.64 -2.65 -5.00
CA PHE A 347 -22.15 -4.02 -5.11
C PHE A 347 -22.11 -4.78 -3.77
N ILE A 348 -21.37 -4.27 -2.77
CA ILE A 348 -21.46 -4.75 -1.38
C ILE A 348 -21.86 -3.59 -0.48
N ARG A 349 -22.92 -3.82 0.30
CA ARG A 349 -23.38 -2.94 1.37
C ARG A 349 -23.69 -3.80 2.58
N ASN A 350 -22.84 -3.78 3.58
CA ASN A 350 -23.10 -4.50 4.83
C ASN A 350 -22.78 -3.66 6.06
N CYS A 351 -23.40 -4.02 7.18
CA CYS A 351 -23.15 -3.41 8.47
C CYS A 351 -23.05 -4.50 9.52
N PHE A 352 -21.88 -4.61 10.14
CA PHE A 352 -21.67 -5.43 11.32
C PHE A 352 -22.17 -4.67 12.53
N VAL A 353 -23.00 -5.29 13.36
CA VAL A 353 -23.63 -4.65 14.52
C VAL A 353 -23.50 -5.52 15.76
N LEU A 354 -23.19 -4.89 16.90
CA LEU A 354 -23.19 -5.53 18.20
C LEU A 354 -24.63 -5.60 18.74
N GLY A 355 -25.09 -6.81 19.07
CA GLY A 355 -26.46 -7.08 19.46
C GLY A 355 -27.39 -7.20 18.25
N SER A 356 -28.67 -6.83 18.45
CA SER A 356 -29.69 -6.96 17.41
C SER A 356 -29.96 -5.64 16.69
N CYS A 357 -30.32 -5.73 15.41
CA CYS A 357 -30.71 -4.59 14.60
C CYS A 357 -31.82 -5.00 13.63
N ALA A 358 -32.75 -4.07 13.36
CA ALA A 358 -33.80 -4.30 12.37
C ALA A 358 -33.19 -4.40 10.95
N PRO A 359 -33.77 -5.19 10.04
CA PRO A 359 -33.31 -5.24 8.65
C PRO A 359 -33.34 -3.86 7.99
N VAL A 360 -32.32 -3.56 7.18
CA VAL A 360 -32.23 -2.34 6.38
C VAL A 360 -32.29 -2.73 4.91
N ILE A 361 -33.23 -2.16 4.16
CA ILE A 361 -33.44 -2.51 2.75
C ILE A 361 -32.19 -2.16 1.94
N GLY A 362 -31.75 -3.09 1.10
CA GLY A 362 -30.58 -2.94 0.25
C GLY A 362 -29.24 -3.02 0.99
N SER A 363 -29.21 -3.45 2.26
CA SER A 363 -27.97 -3.67 3.03
C SER A 363 -28.05 -4.93 3.88
N GLU A 364 -26.97 -5.71 3.89
CA GLU A 364 -26.86 -6.89 4.73
C GLU A 364 -26.49 -6.48 6.17
N ILE A 365 -27.30 -6.90 7.15
CA ILE A 365 -27.05 -6.61 8.57
C ILE A 365 -26.50 -7.87 9.24
N ILE A 366 -25.23 -7.82 9.65
CA ILE A 366 -24.51 -8.93 10.27
C ILE A 366 -24.50 -8.71 11.77
N GLN A 367 -25.34 -9.44 12.48
CA GLN A 367 -25.47 -9.34 13.94
C GLN A 367 -24.42 -10.20 14.63
N CYS A 368 -23.80 -9.65 15.68
CA CYS A 368 -22.78 -10.29 16.50
C CYS A 368 -23.13 -10.15 17.98
N GLU A 369 -22.88 -11.20 18.78
CA GLU A 369 -23.21 -11.20 20.20
C GLU A 369 -22.14 -10.48 21.05
N SER A 370 -20.90 -10.46 20.57
CA SER A 370 -19.77 -9.81 21.25
C SER A 370 -18.95 -8.95 20.29
N GLU A 371 -18.20 -7.99 20.85
CA GLU A 371 -17.26 -7.16 20.09
C GLU A 371 -16.15 -8.01 19.47
N GLU A 372 -15.69 -9.05 20.17
CA GLU A 372 -14.69 -9.99 19.66
C GLU A 372 -15.18 -10.69 18.39
N GLU A 373 -16.40 -11.21 18.41
CA GLU A 373 -17.03 -11.84 17.25
C GLU A 373 -17.21 -10.85 16.09
N LEU A 374 -17.61 -9.61 16.39
CA LEU A 374 -17.75 -8.53 15.41
C LEU A 374 -16.42 -8.27 14.70
N LEU A 375 -15.34 -8.08 15.46
CA LEU A 375 -14.02 -7.81 14.91
C LEU A 375 -13.44 -9.02 14.17
N GLU A 376 -13.66 -10.24 14.68
CA GLU A 376 -13.23 -11.47 14.02
C GLU A 376 -13.94 -11.63 12.68
N LYS A 377 -15.27 -11.51 12.65
CA LYS A 377 -16.06 -11.57 11.42
C LYS A 377 -15.67 -10.48 10.43
N TRP A 378 -15.46 -9.24 10.88
CA TRP A 378 -15.02 -8.15 9.99
C TRP A 378 -13.61 -8.38 9.42
N SER A 379 -12.73 -9.01 10.19
CA SER A 379 -11.39 -9.40 9.74
C SER A 379 -11.38 -10.65 8.83
N ASN A 380 -12.49 -11.40 8.79
CA ASN A 380 -12.55 -12.68 8.10
C ASN A 380 -12.59 -12.48 6.57
N PRO A 381 -11.74 -13.20 5.82
CA PRO A 381 -11.64 -13.08 4.36
C PRO A 381 -12.92 -13.37 3.57
N LYS A 382 -13.94 -14.01 4.15
CA LYS A 382 -15.23 -14.29 3.48
C LYS A 382 -16.00 -13.05 3.01
N TRP A 383 -15.75 -11.87 3.59
CA TRP A 383 -16.51 -10.65 3.29
C TRP A 383 -15.86 -9.75 2.24
N GLY A 384 -14.90 -10.27 1.46
CA GLY A 384 -14.24 -9.50 0.40
C GLY A 384 -13.28 -8.45 0.97
N LEU A 385 -13.06 -8.48 2.28
CA LEU A 385 -12.15 -7.64 3.05
C LEU A 385 -10.91 -8.47 3.40
N HIS A 386 -10.05 -8.71 2.40
CA HIS A 386 -8.83 -9.48 2.58
C HIS A 386 -7.77 -8.64 3.30
N TRP A 387 -7.96 -8.42 4.61
CA TRP A 387 -6.93 -7.82 5.45
C TRP A 387 -5.89 -8.89 5.81
N GLY A 388 -4.69 -8.83 5.21
CA GLY A 388 -3.56 -9.71 5.54
C GLY A 388 -3.00 -9.47 6.95
N GLU A 389 -1.69 -9.61 7.18
CA GLU A 389 -1.07 -9.17 8.45
C GLU A 389 -1.27 -7.67 8.74
N ARG A 390 -1.70 -6.89 7.74
CA ARG A 390 -2.24 -5.54 7.94
C ARG A 390 -3.53 -5.50 8.76
N ALA A 391 -4.26 -6.60 9.00
CA ALA A 391 -5.31 -6.67 10.02
C ALA A 391 -4.73 -6.51 11.43
N ARG A 392 -3.49 -6.99 11.70
CA ARG A 392 -2.80 -6.64 12.95
C ARG A 392 -2.27 -5.21 12.92
N VAL A 393 -1.98 -4.64 11.74
CA VAL A 393 -1.63 -3.22 11.59
C VAL A 393 -2.86 -2.33 11.72
N ILE A 394 -4.05 -2.77 11.33
CA ILE A 394 -5.32 -2.06 11.51
C ILE A 394 -5.82 -2.29 12.92
N ASN A 395 -5.68 -3.48 13.49
CA ASN A 395 -5.86 -3.68 14.92
C ASN A 395 -4.81 -2.86 15.69
N SER A 396 -3.56 -2.74 15.23
CA SER A 396 -2.54 -1.89 15.87
C SER A 396 -2.69 -0.39 15.57
N GLN A 397 -3.32 0.00 14.46
CA GLN A 397 -3.60 1.37 14.02
C GLN A 397 -4.96 1.85 14.54
N LEU A 398 -5.94 0.98 14.77
CA LEU A 398 -7.08 1.19 15.66
C LEU A 398 -6.55 1.32 17.09
N ARG A 399 -5.57 0.47 17.47
CA ARG A 399 -4.79 0.65 18.72
C ARG A 399 -3.80 1.84 18.69
N ALA A 400 -3.56 2.52 17.57
CA ALA A 400 -2.69 3.72 17.50
C ALA A 400 -3.50 5.00 17.28
N GLN A 401 -4.68 4.90 16.68
CA GLN A 401 -5.78 5.87 16.77
C GLN A 401 -6.26 6.01 18.22
N ARG A 402 -5.94 5.06 19.11
CA ARG A 402 -5.86 5.27 20.58
C ARG A 402 -5.11 6.54 21.00
N ARG A 403 -4.36 7.21 20.11
CA ARG A 403 -3.60 8.44 20.40
C ARG A 403 -3.82 9.61 19.43
N SER A 404 -4.48 9.43 18.29
CA SER A 404 -4.51 10.45 17.22
C SER A 404 -5.92 10.73 16.73
N GLN A 405 -6.53 11.74 17.37
CA GLN A 405 -7.84 12.34 17.12
C GLN A 405 -8.10 12.74 15.65
N ARG A 406 -8.57 11.82 14.78
CA ARG A 406 -9.16 12.19 13.48
C ARG A 406 -10.28 11.23 13.07
N SER A 407 -11.42 11.81 12.69
CA SER A 407 -12.58 11.16 12.07
C SER A 407 -12.50 11.30 10.55
N LYS A 408 -12.78 10.19 9.85
CA LYS A 408 -12.65 9.94 8.41
C LYS A 408 -11.25 9.55 7.93
N ILE A 409 -11.13 8.28 7.51
CA ILE A 409 -10.04 7.79 6.68
C ILE A 409 -10.68 7.14 5.45
N VAL A 410 -10.28 7.60 4.27
CA VAL A 410 -10.54 6.89 3.00
C VAL A 410 -9.32 6.03 2.73
N PHE A 411 -9.47 4.71 2.74
CA PHE A 411 -8.41 3.81 2.28
C PHE A 411 -8.64 3.52 0.80
N VAL A 412 -7.71 3.96 -0.05
CA VAL A 412 -7.57 3.41 -1.41
C VAL A 412 -6.66 2.21 -1.26
N VAL A 413 -7.22 1.01 -1.14
CA VAL A 413 -6.45 -0.23 -1.10
C VAL A 413 -6.42 -0.79 -2.51
N GLY A 414 -5.28 -0.70 -3.19
CA GLY A 414 -5.01 -1.56 -4.33
C GLY A 414 -4.87 -2.99 -3.81
N MET A 415 -5.86 -3.83 -4.13
CA MET A 415 -5.86 -5.26 -3.81
C MET A 415 -5.24 -6.10 -4.91
#